data_AF-A0A6V8CI51-F1
#
_entry.id   AF-A0A6V8CI51-F1
#
_cell.length_a   1.000
_cell.length_b   1.000
_cell.length_c   1.000
_cell.angle_alpha   90.00
_cell.angle_beta   90.00
_cell.angle_gamma   90.00
#
_symmetry.space_group_name_H-M   'P 1'
#
loop_
_entity.id
_entity.type
_entity.pdbx_description
1 polymer ?
#
loop_
_entity_poly.entity_id
_entity_poly.type
_entity_poly.pdbx_seq_one_letter_code
_entity_poly.pdbx_strand_id
1 'polypeptide(L)'
;ETKVEFLIEKLQNARLRSEHEKIISEFGDVHQMSICLQSKEKTLMADGDYKGGITAKAIIDGGPFEGLFVFPIQFNEILDSLKINTYLRIKCKIIDFRKALVLPVFQALNEID
;
A
#
# COMPACT_ATOMS: atom_id res chain seq x y z
N GLU A 1 6.97 17.36 3.20
CA GLU A 1 6.44 16.34 2.30
C GLU A 1 7.37 15.13 2.28
N THR A 2 6.82 13.92 2.43
CA THR A 2 7.58 12.67 2.31
C THR A 2 7.77 12.30 0.84
N LYS A 3 8.72 11.42 0.53
CA LYS A 3 8.94 10.94 -0.85
C LYS A 3 7.67 10.33 -1.46
N VAL A 4 6.84 9.70 -0.63
CA VAL A 4 5.62 8.99 -1.04
C VAL A 4 4.52 9.97 -1.45
N GLU A 5 4.42 11.13 -0.80
CA GLU A 5 3.44 12.16 -1.17
C GLU A 5 3.69 12.68 -2.59
N PHE A 6 4.94 13.04 -2.90
CA PHE A 6 5.33 13.44 -4.27
C PHE A 6 5.06 12.36 -5.32
N LEU A 7 5.22 11.09 -4.95
CA LEU A 7 4.89 9.98 -5.84
C LEU A 7 3.40 9.96 -6.15
N ILE A 8 2.56 10.05 -5.13
CA ILE A 8 1.10 9.96 -5.28
C ILE A 8 0.60 11.13 -6.14
N GLU A 9 1.10 12.34 -5.91
CA GLU A 9 0.77 13.49 -6.74
C GLU A 9 1.19 13.32 -8.21
N LYS A 10 2.38 12.76 -8.47
CA LYS A 10 2.81 12.44 -9.83
C LYS A 10 1.88 11.43 -10.49
N LEU A 11 1.48 10.38 -9.77
CA LEU A 11 0.58 9.35 -10.27
C LEU A 11 -0.83 9.89 -10.54
N GLN A 12 -1.33 10.80 -9.71
CA GLN A 12 -2.61 11.48 -9.91
C GLN A 12 -2.62 12.34 -11.18
N ASN A 13 -1.49 12.97 -11.51
CA ASN A 13 -1.36 13.82 -12.69
C ASN A 13 -1.09 13.04 -13.99
N ALA A 14 -0.60 11.80 -13.88
CA ALA A 14 -0.37 10.93 -15.02
C ALA A 14 -1.68 10.44 -15.66
N ARG A 15 -1.74 10.52 -16.99
CA ARG A 15 -2.95 10.22 -17.77
C ARG A 15 -2.89 8.83 -18.37
N LEU A 16 -1.70 8.41 -18.79
CA LEU A 16 -1.44 7.16 -19.49
C LEU A 16 -0.91 6.09 -18.53
N ARG A 17 -1.26 4.83 -18.81
CA ARG A 17 -0.75 3.68 -18.05
C ARG A 17 0.79 3.60 -18.09
N SER A 18 1.40 3.88 -19.24
CA SER A 18 2.86 3.88 -19.39
C SER A 18 3.54 4.97 -18.55
N GLU A 19 2.87 6.08 -18.27
CA GLU A 19 3.38 7.11 -17.35
C GLU A 19 3.35 6.60 -15.91
N HIS A 20 2.28 5.91 -15.50
CA HIS A 20 2.21 5.26 -14.18
C HIS A 20 3.34 4.24 -14.01
N GLU A 21 3.53 3.36 -14.99
CA GLU A 21 4.58 2.33 -14.97
C GLU A 21 5.98 2.97 -14.86
N LYS A 22 6.23 4.07 -15.59
CA LYS A 22 7.48 4.81 -15.50
C LYS A 22 7.68 5.46 -14.13
N ILE A 23 6.67 6.14 -13.59
CA ILE A 23 6.72 6.79 -12.28
C ILE A 23 6.98 5.76 -11.16
N ILE A 24 6.28 4.61 -11.22
CA ILE A 24 6.46 3.50 -10.27
C ILE A 24 7.89 2.94 -10.35
N SER A 25 8.39 2.71 -11.56
CA SER A 25 9.76 2.22 -11.79
C SER A 25 10.82 3.19 -11.24
N GLU A 26 10.63 4.50 -11.44
CA GLU A 26 11.54 5.54 -10.96
C GLU A 26 11.52 5.73 -9.43
N PHE A 27 10.38 5.47 -8.79
CA PHE A 27 10.25 5.63 -7.33
C PHE A 27 11.16 4.68 -6.54
N GLY A 28 11.45 3.51 -7.12
CA GLY A 28 12.39 2.57 -6.57
C GLY A 28 11.78 1.51 -5.67
N ASP A 29 12.62 1.00 -4.77
CA ASP A 29 12.45 -0.30 -4.12
C ASP A 29 11.64 -0.22 -2.81
N VAL A 30 12.12 -0.84 -1.72
CA VAL A 30 11.38 -0.99 -0.47
C VAL A 30 11.42 0.30 0.36
N HIS A 31 10.26 0.73 0.84
CA HIS A 31 10.09 1.89 1.72
C HIS A 31 9.50 1.46 3.06
N GLN A 32 10.04 2.04 4.13
CA GLN A 32 9.42 1.95 5.44
C GLN A 32 8.41 3.09 5.59
N MET A 33 7.17 2.75 5.92
CA MET A 33 6.08 3.71 6.09
C MET A 33 5.32 3.48 7.39
N SER A 34 4.79 4.55 7.97
CA SER A 34 3.78 4.43 9.02
C SER A 34 2.40 4.48 8.39
N ILE A 35 1.56 3.49 8.69
CA ILE A 35 0.19 3.44 8.17
C ILE A 35 -0.81 3.39 9.31
N CYS A 36 -1.95 4.06 9.15
CA CYS A 36 -3.08 3.97 10.07
C CYS A 36 -4.23 3.20 9.41
N LEU A 37 -4.51 2.00 9.90
CA LEU A 37 -5.51 1.10 9.31
C LEU A 37 -6.90 1.73 9.30
N GLN A 38 -7.57 1.76 8.14
CA GLN A 38 -8.93 2.26 7.97
C GLN A 38 -9.93 1.13 7.67
N SER A 39 -9.52 0.14 6.87
CA SER A 39 -10.28 -1.09 6.64
C SER A 39 -9.37 -2.26 6.34
N LYS A 40 -9.91 -3.48 6.45
CA LYS A 40 -9.24 -4.75 6.14
C LYS A 40 -10.20 -5.65 5.39
N GLU A 41 -9.74 -6.21 4.27
CA GLU A 41 -10.51 -7.15 3.46
C GLU A 41 -9.63 -8.32 3.04
N LYS A 42 -10.21 -9.50 2.83
CA LYS A 42 -9.45 -10.64 2.30
C LYS A 42 -9.00 -10.35 0.87
N THR A 43 -7.73 -10.60 0.60
CA THR A 43 -7.18 -10.51 -0.76
C THR A 43 -7.65 -11.72 -1.58
N LEU A 44 -8.63 -11.50 -2.45
CA LEU A 44 -9.20 -12.56 -3.30
C LEU A 44 -8.32 -12.88 -4.52
N MET A 45 -7.74 -11.85 -5.13
CA MET A 45 -6.95 -11.96 -6.36
C MET A 45 -5.56 -11.35 -6.14
N ALA A 46 -4.58 -12.23 -5.94
CA ALA A 46 -3.16 -11.93 -5.89
C ALA A 46 -2.38 -13.22 -6.20
N ASP A 47 -1.07 -13.08 -6.40
CA ASP A 47 -0.16 -14.19 -6.67
C ASP A 47 0.62 -14.62 -5.41
N GLY A 48 1.06 -15.88 -5.40
CA GLY A 48 1.90 -16.44 -4.33
C GLY A 48 1.29 -16.28 -2.93
N ASP A 49 2.12 -15.90 -1.98
CA ASP A 49 1.76 -15.80 -0.55
C ASP A 49 0.78 -14.66 -0.24
N TYR A 50 0.49 -13.78 -1.21
CA TYR A 50 -0.49 -12.69 -1.06
C TYR A 50 -1.92 -13.15 -1.35
N LYS A 51 -2.09 -14.28 -2.04
CA LYS A 51 -3.41 -14.86 -2.29
C LYS A 51 -4.01 -15.38 -0.98
N GLY A 52 -5.20 -14.92 -0.63
CA GLY A 52 -5.83 -15.25 0.66
C GLY A 52 -5.23 -14.49 1.85
N GLY A 53 -4.34 -13.53 1.59
CA GLY A 53 -3.87 -12.55 2.56
C GLY A 53 -4.92 -11.47 2.88
N ILE A 54 -4.46 -10.31 3.32
CA ILE A 54 -5.32 -9.16 3.63
C ILE A 54 -4.89 -7.95 2.80
N THR A 55 -5.87 -7.29 2.19
CA THR A 55 -5.72 -5.96 1.62
C THR A 55 -6.29 -4.97 2.63
N ALA A 56 -5.44 -4.09 3.15
CA ALA A 56 -5.87 -3.01 4.03
C ALA A 56 -5.92 -1.68 3.28
N LYS A 57 -6.95 -0.87 3.54
CA LYS A 57 -6.90 0.55 3.22
C LYS A 57 -6.34 1.29 4.44
N ALA A 58 -5.38 2.18 4.25
CA ALA A 58 -4.77 2.91 5.36
C ALA A 58 -4.32 4.32 4.97
N ILE A 59 -4.30 5.22 5.96
CA ILE A 59 -3.73 6.57 5.86
C ILE A 59 -2.22 6.47 5.97
N ILE A 60 -1.49 7.17 5.11
CA ILE A 60 -0.02 7.12 5.01
C ILE A 60 0.58 8.28 5.80
N ASP A 61 1.53 8.00 6.68
CA ASP A 61 2.35 8.97 7.42
C ASP A 61 1.56 10.10 8.14
N GLY A 62 0.32 9.80 8.55
CA GLY A 62 -0.56 10.77 9.23
C GLY A 62 -1.46 11.59 8.30
N GLY A 63 -1.41 11.35 6.98
CA GLY A 63 -2.26 11.97 5.97
C GLY A 63 -1.57 13.11 5.21
N PRO A 64 -2.20 13.66 4.17
CA PRO A 64 -3.61 13.44 3.81
C PRO A 64 -3.85 12.22 2.91
N PHE A 65 -2.79 11.53 2.47
CA PHE A 65 -2.92 10.47 1.47
C PHE A 65 -3.28 9.13 2.08
N GLU A 66 -3.97 8.32 1.28
CA GLU A 66 -4.34 6.94 1.59
C GLU A 66 -3.73 5.98 0.56
N GLY A 67 -3.59 4.72 0.94
CA GLY A 67 -3.12 3.66 0.06
C GLY A 67 -3.83 2.33 0.32
N LEU A 68 -3.72 1.44 -0.65
CA LEU A 68 -4.04 0.02 -0.49
C LEU A 68 -2.76 -0.76 -0.20
N PHE A 69 -2.80 -1.59 0.83
CA PHE A 69 -1.67 -2.36 1.32
C PHE A 69 -2.01 -3.84 1.27
N VAL A 70 -1.34 -4.58 0.39
CA VAL A 70 -1.54 -6.03 0.22
C VAL A 70 -0.52 -6.77 1.06
N PHE A 71 -1.00 -7.53 2.04
CA PHE A 71 -0.17 -8.29 2.97
C PHE A 71 -0.21 -9.78 2.64
N PRO A 72 0.93 -10.50 2.78
CA PRO A 72 0.96 -11.94 2.65
C PRO A 72 0.21 -12.63 3.80
N ILE A 73 -0.22 -13.87 3.55
CA ILE A 73 -1.07 -14.68 4.44
C ILE A 73 -0.50 -14.84 5.86
N GLN A 74 0.82 -14.83 6.00
CA GLN A 74 1.52 -14.90 7.27
C GLN A 74 1.18 -13.75 8.24
N PHE A 75 0.66 -12.62 7.75
CA PHE A 75 0.24 -11.50 8.59
C PHE A 75 -1.23 -11.54 8.96
N ASN A 76 -2.01 -12.51 8.48
CA ASN A 76 -3.46 -12.53 8.69
C ASN A 76 -3.82 -12.53 10.18
N GLU A 77 -3.18 -13.36 11.00
CA GLU A 77 -3.46 -13.44 12.44
C GLU A 77 -3.21 -12.10 13.14
N ILE A 78 -2.06 -11.48 12.87
CA ILE A 78 -1.71 -10.17 13.43
C ILE A 78 -2.72 -9.13 12.95
N LEU A 79 -2.92 -9.00 11.65
CA LEU A 79 -3.82 -8.00 11.07
C LEU A 79 -5.26 -8.17 11.55
N ASP A 80 -5.77 -9.39 11.68
CA ASP A 80 -7.11 -9.67 12.20
C ASP A 80 -7.25 -9.22 13.66
N SER A 81 -6.20 -9.39 14.48
CA SER A 81 -6.18 -8.94 15.88
C SER A 81 -6.16 -7.41 16.04
N LEU A 82 -5.63 -6.68 15.05
CA LEU A 82 -5.52 -5.23 15.10
C LEU A 82 -6.86 -4.54 14.89
N LYS A 83 -7.13 -3.54 15.73
CA LYS A 83 -8.29 -2.65 15.56
C LYS A 83 -8.05 -1.67 14.42
N ILE A 84 -9.13 -1.23 13.78
CA ILE A 84 -9.11 -0.05 12.92
C ILE A 84 -8.61 1.16 13.74
N ASN A 85 -7.96 2.11 13.07
CA ASN A 85 -7.22 3.25 13.63
C ASN A 85 -5.95 2.89 14.41
N THR A 86 -5.47 1.65 14.28
CA THR A 86 -4.13 1.27 14.78
C THR A 86 -3.05 1.69 13.78
N TYR A 87 -1.96 2.21 14.31
CA TYR A 87 -0.76 2.52 13.54
C TYR A 87 0.18 1.32 13.46
N LEU A 88 0.76 1.10 12.29
CA LEU A 88 1.78 0.08 12.03
C LEU A 88 2.96 0.69 11.31
N ARG A 89 4.16 0.15 11.53
CA ARG A 89 5.30 0.40 10.64
C ARG A 89 5.50 -0.81 9.74
N ILE A 90 5.54 -0.55 8.44
CA ILE A 90 5.63 -1.60 7.44
C ILE A 90 6.75 -1.29 6.45
N LYS A 91 7.41 -2.34 5.96
CA LYS A 91 8.23 -2.26 4.76
C LYS A 91 7.41 -2.68 3.55
N CYS A 92 7.37 -1.88 2.52
CA CYS A 92 6.54 -2.16 1.36
C CYS A 92 7.08 -1.51 0.09
N LYS A 93 6.59 -1.99 -1.05
CA LYS A 93 6.94 -1.50 -2.38
C LYS A 93 5.68 -1.13 -3.14
N ILE A 94 5.69 -0.01 -3.87
CA ILE A 94 4.58 0.33 -4.76
C ILE A 94 4.58 -0.62 -5.96
N ILE A 95 3.41 -1.18 -6.28
CA ILE A 95 3.25 -2.14 -7.39
C ILE A 95 2.24 -1.66 -8.44
N ASP A 96 1.32 -0.78 -8.07
CA ASP A 96 0.27 -0.29 -8.96
C ASP A 96 -0.31 1.04 -8.47
N PHE A 97 -1.12 1.68 -9.31
CA PHE A 97 -1.97 2.81 -8.96
C PHE A 97 -3.39 2.60 -9.48
N ARG A 98 -4.36 2.44 -8.56
CA ARG A 98 -5.78 2.25 -8.90
C ARG A 98 -6.41 3.59 -9.25
N LYS A 99 -6.33 3.97 -10.53
CA LYS A 99 -6.87 5.24 -11.05
C LYS A 99 -8.34 5.50 -10.69
N ALA A 100 -9.18 4.46 -10.67
CA ALA A 100 -10.59 4.59 -10.31
C ALA A 100 -10.83 4.99 -8.84
N LEU A 101 -9.88 4.66 -7.96
CA LEU A 101 -9.93 4.97 -6.52
C LEU A 101 -9.00 6.12 -6.14
N VAL A 102 -8.10 6.52 -7.04
CA VAL A 102 -7.03 7.48 -6.78
C VAL A 102 -6.11 7.00 -5.64
N LEU A 103 -5.86 5.69 -5.58
CA LEU A 103 -5.06 5.06 -4.53
C LEU A 103 -3.82 4.36 -5.09
N PRO A 104 -2.61 4.63 -4.56
CA PRO A 104 -1.46 3.76 -4.77
C PRO A 104 -1.71 2.38 -4.12
N VAL A 105 -1.14 1.35 -4.73
CA VAL A 105 -1.15 -0.02 -4.22
C VAL A 105 0.27 -0.40 -3.83
N PHE A 106 0.43 -0.75 -2.57
CA PHE A 106 1.67 -1.22 -1.99
C PHE A 106 1.57 -2.69 -1.64
N GLN A 107 2.67 -3.40 -1.87
CA GLN A 107 2.87 -4.76 -1.43
C GLN A 107 3.71 -4.73 -0.15
N ALA A 108 3.15 -5.18 0.96
CA ALA A 108 3.85 -5.28 2.24
C ALA A 108 4.77 -6.50 2.26
N LEU A 109 5.98 -6.31 2.79
CA LEU A 109 7.01 -7.34 2.85
C LEU A 109 7.01 -8.00 4.24
N ASN A 110 7.85 -9.02 4.40
CA ASN A 110 7.88 -9.94 5.54
C ASN A 110 8.29 -9.32 6.91
N GLU A 111 8.20 -8.00 7.07
CA GLU A 111 8.51 -7.29 8.32
C GLU A 111 7.42 -6.26 8.63
N ILE A 112 6.74 -6.44 9.76
CA ILE A 112 5.90 -5.44 10.43
C ILE A 112 6.55 -5.20 11.79
N ASP A 113 6.93 -3.94 12.06
CA ASP A 113 7.50 -3.48 13.33
C ASP A 113 6.44 -2.75 14.18
#